data_AF-A0A7X8L0R0-F1
#
_entry.id   AF-A0A7X8L0R0-F1
#
_cell.length_a   1.000
_cell.length_b   1.000
_cell.length_c   1.000
_cell.angle_alpha   90.00
_cell.angle_beta   90.00
_cell.angle_gamma   90.00
#
_symmetry.space_group_name_H-M   'P 1'
#
loop_
_entity.id
_entity.type
_entity.pdbx_description
1 polymer ?
#
loop_
_entity_poly.entity_id
_entity_poly.type
_entity_poly.pdbx_seq_one_letter_code
_entity_poly.pdbx_strand_id
1 'polypeptide(L)'
;MMYFAIRLLISVIISIGLFILFIKLARACKAKYVKKNWALFLPTICALLLTWYILASSGPKCLDIINVLRDNYVVEQVEVTQLKSFHRVKLDDGRTYFYNGFKIELDPDKKYLISFTQWSHYIADIRAI
;
A
#
# COMPACT_ATOMS: atom_id res chain seq x y z
N MET A 1 -8.25 -11.84 -3.86
CA MET A 1 -8.91 -10.91 -4.81
C MET A 1 -9.72 -9.81 -4.10
N MET A 2 -10.85 -10.11 -3.44
CA MET A 2 -11.72 -9.07 -2.85
C MET A 2 -11.00 -8.14 -1.86
N TYR A 3 -10.16 -8.69 -0.98
CA TYR A 3 -9.39 -7.91 -0.01
C TYR A 3 -8.38 -6.96 -0.68
N PHE A 4 -7.71 -7.41 -1.75
CA PHE A 4 -6.82 -6.56 -2.55
C PHE A 4 -7.60 -5.40 -3.18
N ALA A 5 -8.74 -5.68 -3.80
CA ALA A 5 -9.60 -4.66 -4.41
C ALA A 5 -10.07 -3.61 -3.39
N ILE A 6 -10.51 -4.03 -2.21
CA ILE A 6 -10.90 -3.12 -1.12
C ILE A 6 -9.71 -2.23 -0.71
N ARG A 7 -8.52 -2.80 -0.50
CA ARG A 7 -7.33 -2.03 -0.13
C ARG A 7 -6.83 -1.10 -1.22
N LEU A 8 -7.02 -1.47 -2.49
CA LEU A 8 -6.74 -0.60 -3.63
C LEU A 8 -7.74 0.57 -3.65
N LEU A 9 -9.03 0.28 -3.52
CA LEU A 9 -10.09 1.28 -3.49
C LEU A 9 -9.86 2.31 -2.37
N ILE A 10 -9.58 1.86 -1.16
CA ILE A 10 -9.26 2.74 -0.02
C ILE A 10 -8.07 3.65 -0.36
N SER A 11 -7.00 3.11 -0.95
CA SER A 11 -5.83 3.93 -1.31
C SER A 11 -6.15 4.94 -2.43
N VAL A 12 -7.00 4.59 -3.38
CA VAL A 12 -7.46 5.51 -4.42
C VAL A 12 -8.30 6.63 -3.81
N ILE A 13 -9.24 6.32 -2.91
CA ILE A 13 -10.07 7.33 -2.21
C ILE A 13 -9.19 8.31 -1.42
N ILE A 14 -8.20 7.80 -0.67
CA ILE A 14 -7.25 8.64 0.08
C ILE A 14 -6.46 9.54 -0.88
N SER A 15 -6.00 9.00 -2.02
CA SER A 15 -5.26 9.76 -3.03
C SER A 15 -6.11 10.88 -3.63
N ILE A 16 -7.39 10.61 -3.93
CA ILE A 16 -8.35 11.61 -4.42
C ILE A 16 -8.59 12.70 -3.37
N GLY A 17 -8.78 12.31 -2.10
CA GLY A 17 -8.96 13.25 -1.00
C GLY A 17 -7.78 14.20 -0.83
N LEU A 18 -6.55 13.65 -0.85
CA LEU A 18 -5.31 14.44 -0.81
C LEU A 18 -5.17 15.36 -2.02
N PHE A 19 -5.56 14.91 -3.21
CA PHE A 19 -5.55 15.72 -4.42
C PHE A 19 -6.54 16.90 -4.35
N ILE A 20 -7.76 16.66 -3.88
CA ILE A 20 -8.76 17.73 -3.65
C ILE A 20 -8.24 18.74 -2.62
N LEU A 21 -7.62 18.25 -1.53
CA LEU A 21 -7.01 19.11 -0.51
C LEU A 21 -5.89 19.97 -1.10
N PHE A 22 -5.01 19.37 -1.91
CA PHE A 22 -3.95 20.08 -2.63
C PHE A 22 -4.52 21.19 -3.51
N ILE A 23 -5.56 20.92 -4.31
CA ILE A 23 -6.22 21.94 -5.15
C ILE A 23 -6.77 23.08 -4.30
N LYS A 24 -7.45 22.77 -3.18
CA LYS A 24 -7.99 23.78 -2.27
C LYS A 24 -6.89 24.67 -1.68
N LEU A 25 -5.80 24.07 -1.20
CA LEU A 25 -4.65 24.79 -0.65
C LEU A 25 -3.94 25.65 -1.71
N ALA A 26 -3.75 25.11 -2.92
CA ALA A 26 -3.14 25.83 -4.03
C ALA A 26 -3.97 27.04 -4.45
N ARG A 27 -5.31 26.90 -4.51
CA ARG A 27 -6.23 28.02 -4.79
C ARG A 27 -6.21 29.07 -3.68
N ALA A 28 -6.21 28.65 -2.42
CA ALA A 28 -6.15 29.56 -1.27
C ALA A 28 -4.85 30.38 -1.24
N CYS A 29 -3.70 29.77 -1.60
CA CYS A 29 -2.42 30.46 -1.72
C CYS A 29 -2.41 31.48 -2.86
N LYS A 30 -2.96 31.14 -4.04
CA LYS A 30 -3.03 32.07 -5.19
C LYS A 30 -3.86 33.30 -4.89
N ALA A 31 -4.92 33.17 -4.10
CA ALA A 31 -5.86 34.25 -3.83
C ALA A 31 -5.38 35.26 -2.74
N LYS A 32 -4.09 35.26 -2.36
CA LYS A 32 -3.48 36.16 -1.35
C LYS A 32 -4.13 36.16 0.05
N TYR A 33 -5.03 35.22 0.36
CA TYR A 33 -5.67 35.08 1.68
C TYR A 33 -4.73 34.58 2.79
N VAL A 34 -3.47 34.31 2.46
CA VAL A 34 -2.52 33.68 3.38
C VAL A 34 -1.78 34.74 4.18
N LYS A 35 -2.26 35.02 5.41
CA LYS A 35 -1.64 35.98 6.34
C LYS A 35 -0.29 35.54 6.92
N LYS A 36 0.06 34.25 6.82
CA LYS A 36 1.27 33.68 7.45
C LYS A 36 2.18 33.06 6.39
N ASN A 37 3.44 33.49 6.33
CA ASN A 37 4.41 33.04 5.32
C ASN A 37 4.59 31.52 5.25
N TRP A 38 4.44 30.79 6.36
CA TRP A 38 4.56 29.32 6.37
C TRP A 38 3.42 28.61 5.61
N ALA A 39 2.24 29.22 5.52
CA ALA A 39 1.10 28.62 4.83
C ALA A 39 1.23 28.67 3.29
N LEU A 40 2.23 29.37 2.76
CA LEU A 40 2.61 29.27 1.34
C LEU A 40 3.28 27.94 1.00
N PHE A 41 3.87 27.24 1.98
CA PHE A 41 4.52 25.94 1.78
C PHE A 41 3.55 24.76 1.93
N LEU A 42 2.33 24.99 2.44
CA LEU A 42 1.34 23.93 2.64
C LEU A 42 1.00 23.15 1.36
N PRO A 43 0.77 23.79 0.20
CA PRO A 43 0.54 23.08 -1.05
C PRO A 43 1.70 22.16 -1.42
N THR A 44 2.94 22.62 -1.22
CA THR A 44 4.15 21.83 -1.51
C THR A 44 4.28 20.63 -0.59
N ILE A 45 4.04 20.79 0.72
CA ILE A 45 4.04 19.68 1.68
C ILE A 45 2.93 18.68 1.33
N CYS A 46 1.74 19.17 0.96
CA CYS A 46 0.62 18.32 0.54
C CYS A 46 0.94 17.56 -0.76
N ALA A 47 1.60 18.19 -1.72
CA ALA A 47 2.05 17.53 -2.95
C ALA A 47 3.10 16.45 -2.68
N LEU A 48 4.07 16.71 -1.78
CA LEU A 48 5.05 15.72 -1.36
C LEU A 48 4.38 14.53 -0.68
N LEU A 49 3.44 14.77 0.24
CA LEU A 49 2.67 13.72 0.91
C LEU A 49 1.84 12.90 -0.09
N LEU A 50 1.17 13.55 -1.04
CA LEU A 50 0.41 12.87 -2.10
C LEU A 50 1.33 12.00 -2.95
N THR A 51 2.46 12.54 -3.40
CA THR A 51 3.43 11.82 -4.24
C THR A 51 4.01 10.62 -3.51
N TRP A 52 4.44 10.83 -2.25
CA TRP A 52 4.92 9.76 -1.38
C TRP A 52 3.86 8.67 -1.20
N TYR A 53 2.61 9.05 -0.92
CA TYR A 53 1.52 8.09 -0.73
C TYR A 53 1.22 7.28 -1.99
N ILE A 54 1.22 7.93 -3.16
CA ILE A 54 1.04 7.25 -4.44
C ILE A 54 2.18 6.25 -4.66
N LEU A 55 3.44 6.66 -4.52
CA LEU A 55 4.59 5.78 -4.76
C LEU A 55 4.67 4.62 -3.76
N ALA A 56 4.39 4.86 -2.49
CA ALA A 56 4.54 3.86 -1.43
C ALA A 56 3.32 2.92 -1.28
N SER A 57 2.15 3.29 -1.81
CA SER A 57 0.90 2.55 -1.55
C SER A 57 0.07 2.29 -2.81
N SER A 58 -0.40 3.35 -3.48
CA SER A 58 -1.36 3.19 -4.60
C SER A 58 -0.70 2.64 -5.86
N GLY A 59 0.49 3.15 -6.20
CA GLY A 59 1.25 2.83 -7.41
C GLY A 59 1.54 1.34 -7.56
N PRO A 60 2.20 0.69 -6.59
CA PRO A 60 2.49 -0.75 -6.65
C PRO A 60 1.23 -1.60 -6.82
N LYS A 61 0.13 -1.25 -6.13
CA LYS A 61 -1.14 -1.97 -6.28
C LYS A 61 -1.79 -1.75 -7.64
N CYS A 62 -1.67 -0.55 -8.23
CA CYS A 62 -2.13 -0.30 -9.59
C CYS A 62 -1.35 -1.13 -10.62
N LEU A 63 -0.03 -1.30 -10.43
CA LEU A 63 0.78 -2.16 -11.30
C LEU A 63 0.37 -3.64 -11.15
N ASP A 64 0.05 -4.06 -9.93
CA ASP A 64 -0.34 -5.45 -9.67
C ASP A 64 -1.79 -5.78 -10.01
N ILE A 65 -2.67 -4.81 -10.29
CA ILE A 65 -4.07 -5.13 -10.59
C ILE A 65 -4.19 -6.08 -11.79
N ILE A 66 -3.34 -5.90 -12.80
CA ILE A 66 -3.31 -6.75 -14.00
C ILE A 66 -2.81 -8.15 -13.64
N ASN A 67 -1.79 -8.23 -12.79
CA ASN A 67 -1.24 -9.52 -12.33
C ASN A 67 -2.27 -10.30 -11.52
N VAL A 68 -2.97 -9.62 -10.60
CA VAL A 68 -4.07 -10.22 -9.82
C VAL A 68 -5.19 -10.69 -10.74
N LEU A 69 -5.63 -9.88 -11.70
CA LEU A 69 -6.71 -10.26 -12.62
C LEU A 69 -6.35 -11.43 -13.56
N ARG A 70 -5.06 -11.65 -13.81
CA ARG A 70 -4.55 -12.74 -14.65
C ARG A 70 -4.06 -13.95 -13.84
N ASP A 71 -4.24 -13.92 -12.51
CA ASP A 71 -3.69 -14.91 -11.57
C ASP A 71 -2.19 -15.18 -11.77
N ASN A 72 -1.45 -14.14 -12.17
CA ASN A 72 -0.01 -14.21 -12.36
C ASN A 72 0.69 -13.83 -11.05
N TYR A 73 1.09 -14.85 -10.28
CA TYR A 73 1.74 -14.69 -8.99
C TYR A 73 3.16 -15.28 -9.01
N VAL A 74 4.05 -14.63 -8.26
CA VAL A 74 5.37 -15.18 -7.93
C VAL A 74 5.17 -16.18 -6.79
N VAL A 75 5.75 -17.37 -6.93
CA VAL A 75 5.68 -18.41 -5.91
C VAL A 75 7.05 -18.56 -5.27
N GLU A 76 7.12 -18.48 -3.96
CA GLU A 76 8.38 -18.58 -3.20
C GLU A 76 8.16 -19.30 -1.87
N GLN A 77 9.17 -20.06 -1.44
CA GLN A 77 9.20 -20.66 -0.12
C GLN A 77 9.89 -19.69 0.84
N VAL A 78 9.21 -19.39 1.94
CA VAL A 78 9.62 -18.35 2.88
C VAL A 78 9.29 -18.76 4.31
N GLU A 79 10.12 -18.32 5.24
CA GLU A 79 9.91 -18.53 6.67
C GLU A 79 9.35 -17.25 7.32
N VAL A 80 8.34 -17.41 8.19
CA VAL A 80 7.75 -16.27 8.90
C VAL A 80 8.63 -15.86 10.06
N THR A 81 9.41 -14.79 9.89
CA THR A 81 10.28 -14.28 10.96
C THR A 81 9.53 -13.43 11.97
N GLN A 82 8.57 -12.59 11.52
CA GLN A 82 7.90 -11.67 12.44
C GLN A 82 6.51 -11.25 11.94
N LEU A 83 5.51 -11.39 12.81
CA LEU A 83 4.19 -10.76 12.62
C LEU A 83 4.28 -9.28 12.99
N LYS A 84 4.15 -8.38 12.01
CA LYS A 84 4.13 -6.93 12.28
C LYS A 84 2.75 -6.42 12.64
N SER A 85 1.72 -6.97 11.98
CA SER A 85 0.33 -6.57 12.17
C SER A 85 -0.58 -7.61 11.54
N PHE A 86 -1.87 -7.55 11.85
CA PHE A 86 -2.92 -8.40 11.31
C PHE A 86 -3.01 -8.42 9.76
N HIS A 87 -2.34 -7.50 9.08
CA HIS A 87 -2.28 -7.43 7.61
C HIS A 87 -0.87 -7.35 7.05
N ARG A 88 0.16 -7.52 7.89
CA ARG A 88 1.56 -7.39 7.50
C ARG A 88 2.43 -8.40 8.21
N VAL A 89 3.17 -9.16 7.43
CA VAL A 89 4.16 -10.12 7.93
C VAL A 89 5.52 -9.78 7.35
N LYS A 90 6.57 -9.95 8.16
CA LYS A 90 7.95 -9.89 7.69
C LYS A 90 8.45 -11.33 7.55
N LEU A 91 9.00 -11.63 6.39
CA LEU A 91 9.54 -12.94 6.06
C LEU A 91 11.08 -12.90 6.13
N ASP A 92 11.69 -14.08 6.05
CA ASP A 92 13.15 -14.32 6.12
C ASP A 92 13.96 -13.54 5.07
N ASP A 93 13.38 -13.29 3.92
CA ASP A 93 13.92 -12.42 2.85
C ASP A 93 14.08 -10.95 3.26
N GLY A 94 13.64 -10.58 4.47
CA GLY A 94 13.70 -9.24 5.02
C GLY A 94 12.60 -8.30 4.51
N ARG A 95 11.76 -8.75 3.57
CA ARG A 95 10.67 -7.96 2.98
C ARG A 95 9.42 -8.04 3.83
N THR A 96 8.54 -7.06 3.65
CA THR A 96 7.25 -7.02 4.34
C THR A 96 6.13 -7.28 3.35
N TYR A 97 5.38 -8.34 3.59
CA TYR A 97 4.28 -8.79 2.75
C TYR A 97 2.95 -8.38 3.35
N PHE A 98 1.96 -8.20 2.47
CA PHE A 98 0.59 -7.90 2.87
C PHE A 98 -0.30 -9.10 2.65
N TYR A 99 -1.08 -9.44 3.66
CA TYR A 99 -1.98 -10.59 3.59
C TYR A 99 -3.30 -10.29 4.31
N ASN A 100 -4.28 -11.16 4.13
CA ASN A 100 -5.55 -11.07 4.82
C ASN A 100 -5.54 -11.91 6.10
N GLY A 101 -5.19 -11.31 7.24
CA GLY A 101 -5.19 -11.99 8.55
C GLY A 101 -6.55 -12.51 9.02
N PHE A 102 -7.67 -12.09 8.43
CA PHE A 102 -8.98 -12.69 8.74
C PHE A 102 -9.17 -14.08 8.13
N LYS A 103 -8.40 -14.39 7.08
CA LYS A 103 -8.50 -15.67 6.35
C LYS A 103 -7.30 -16.58 6.63
N ILE A 104 -6.16 -15.98 6.94
CA ILE A 104 -4.87 -16.67 7.03
C ILE A 104 -4.32 -16.40 8.43
N GLU A 105 -4.11 -17.47 9.18
CA GLU A 105 -3.35 -17.45 10.42
C GLU A 105 -1.93 -17.90 10.13
N LEU A 106 -0.94 -17.13 10.59
CA LEU A 106 0.47 -17.43 10.37
C LEU A 106 1.16 -17.62 11.70
N ASP A 107 1.78 -18.78 11.86
CA ASP A 107 2.67 -19.02 12.97
C ASP A 107 4.08 -18.51 12.63
N PRO A 108 4.72 -17.77 13.55
CA PRO A 108 6.14 -17.49 13.45
C PRO A 108 6.95 -18.79 13.43
N ASP A 109 8.13 -18.75 12.80
CA ASP A 109 9.11 -19.84 12.71
C ASP A 109 8.62 -21.08 11.90
N LYS A 110 7.51 -20.95 11.17
CA LYS A 110 7.07 -21.96 10.19
C LYS A 110 7.40 -21.53 8.76
N LYS A 111 7.64 -22.54 7.92
CA LYS A 111 7.87 -22.37 6.48
C LYS A 111 6.55 -22.48 5.73
N TYR A 112 6.36 -21.57 4.79
CA TYR A 112 5.20 -21.54 3.93
C TYR A 112 5.63 -21.39 2.48
N LEU A 113 4.86 -21.99 1.58
CA LEU A 113 4.86 -21.66 0.18
C LEU A 113 3.87 -20.50 -0.04
N ILE A 114 4.35 -19.34 -0.44
CA ILE A 114 3.51 -18.16 -0.69
C ILE A 114 3.38 -17.91 -2.19
N SER A 115 2.17 -17.53 -2.62
CA SER A 115 1.93 -16.95 -3.93
C SER A 115 1.64 -15.47 -3.75
N PHE A 116 2.47 -14.59 -4.31
CA PHE A 116 2.37 -13.16 -4.09
C PHE A 116 2.55 -12.33 -5.36
N THR A 117 2.20 -11.04 -5.26
CA THR A 117 2.30 -10.07 -6.35
C THR A 117 3.63 -9.31 -6.30
N GLN A 118 4.25 -9.08 -7.47
CA GLN A 118 5.62 -8.61 -7.57
C GLN A 118 5.87 -7.22 -6.96
N TRP A 119 4.94 -6.27 -7.15
CA TRP A 119 5.21 -4.86 -6.81
C TRP A 119 4.72 -4.50 -5.41
N SER A 120 3.52 -4.92 -5.06
CA SER A 120 2.81 -4.63 -3.83
C SER A 120 3.03 -5.68 -2.75
N HIS A 121 3.68 -6.82 -3.08
CA HIS A 121 3.95 -7.92 -2.15
C HIS A 121 2.69 -8.42 -1.44
N TYR A 122 1.55 -8.39 -2.14
CA TYR A 122 0.30 -8.95 -1.64
C TYR A 122 0.29 -10.47 -1.84
N ILE A 123 0.12 -11.21 -0.74
CA ILE A 123 -0.02 -12.67 -0.71
C ILE A 123 -1.45 -13.04 -1.10
N ALA A 124 -1.59 -13.81 -2.17
CA ALA A 124 -2.83 -14.32 -2.72
C ALA A 124 -3.18 -15.72 -2.18
N ASP A 125 -2.19 -16.61 -2.10
CA ASP A 125 -2.32 -17.97 -1.55
C ASP A 125 -1.12 -18.29 -0.65
N ILE A 126 -1.34 -19.17 0.32
CA ILE A 126 -0.31 -19.61 1.27
C ILE A 126 -0.57 -21.05 1.70
N ARG A 127 0.48 -21.86 1.74
CA ARG A 127 0.41 -23.27 2.14
C ARG A 127 1.55 -23.60 3.08
N ALA A 128 1.23 -24.22 4.21
CA ALA A 128 2.26 -24.76 5.11
C ALA A 128 2.97 -25.94 4.44
N ILE A 129 4.27 -26.07 4.71
CA ILE A 129 5.13 -27.17 4.26
C ILE A 129 5.55 -28.00 5.49
#